data_AF-A0A7G9XM34-F1
#
_entry.id   AF-A0A7G9XM34-F1
#
_cell.length_a   1.000
_cell.length_b   1.000
_cell.length_c   1.000
_cell.angle_alpha   90.00
_cell.angle_beta   90.00
_cell.angle_gamma   90.00
#
_symmetry.space_group_name_H-M   'P 1'
#
loop_
_entity.id
_entity.type
_entity.pdbx_description
1 polymer ?
#
loop_
_entity_poly.entity_id
_entity_poly.type
_entity_poly.pdbx_seq_one_letter_code
_entity_poly.pdbx_strand_id
1 'polypeptide(L)'
;MGEQQGAVLDAVPEVEAADAEQTARRRGRIGRRGAVVIAVAVTLVAAGGIWGGVAWAEQRAHDEALALATDARADAVEAVVGQRSVLEELGADADAAITLRDAVAAKVLPHTGLLGGAEAVAPVVAAHEDLALALAELFGTEAPGADAELGIRPFPAPAPIDKAAPTEALRELTEGFGADAAAAAESRGELEEESGRIGEVNGALGEALANLAGTIGGVNDALLAARTLASGDSRSAAVAAAEALTAAETPAELPPLFAGYASAAAAVIAAHDAEAARIAAEQAAAEAAKRARGGSPRAGGGGGGAGGGGGSVTSASEQRGVLTETNAHRGANGVGALVWNGTLASRSCSFAAELAARNGDLYHSGWSSGFRAWAENVAYGYGSASGVVNGWMNSSGHRANILNGTYTMMGACSSTSSTGRVYWVQQFGA
;
A
#
# COMPACT_ATOMS: atom_id res chain seq x y z
N MET A 1 -96.66 -6.87 32.42
CA MET A 1 -97.37 -8.18 32.48
C MET A 1 -96.36 -9.17 33.02
N GLY A 2 -96.50 -9.91 34.11
CA GLY A 2 -97.40 -9.97 35.27
C GLY A 2 -96.52 -10.51 36.41
N GLU A 3 -96.66 -10.09 37.66
CA GLU A 3 -97.65 -10.63 38.61
C GLU A 3 -97.72 -12.16 38.62
N GLN A 4 -97.36 -12.79 39.77
CA GLN A 4 -98.31 -13.37 40.74
C GLN A 4 -97.56 -14.27 41.75
N GLN A 5 -97.61 -13.95 43.05
CA GLN A 5 -98.43 -14.62 44.12
C GLN A 5 -97.65 -15.73 44.84
N GLY A 6 -97.77 -16.00 46.15
CA GLY A 6 -98.56 -15.49 47.28
C GLY A 6 -97.83 -15.93 48.58
N ALA A 7 -97.95 -15.27 49.75
CA ALA A 7 -99.13 -15.12 50.60
C ALA A 7 -99.52 -16.50 51.23
N VAL A 8 -99.75 -16.76 52.53
CA VAL A 8 -100.07 -16.01 53.77
C VAL A 8 -99.92 -16.97 54.99
N LEU A 9 -99.90 -16.42 56.23
CA LEU A 9 -100.55 -16.88 57.49
C LEU A 9 -99.57 -17.25 58.63
N ASP A 10 -99.73 -16.83 59.89
CA ASP A 10 -100.59 -15.84 60.58
C ASP A 10 -100.09 -15.74 62.04
N ALA A 11 -100.32 -14.61 62.71
CA ALA A 11 -100.60 -14.42 64.16
C ALA A 11 -99.99 -13.15 64.81
N VAL A 12 -100.90 -12.33 65.31
CA VAL A 12 -100.90 -10.97 65.94
C VAL A 12 -100.76 -11.16 67.49
N PRO A 13 -100.41 -10.18 68.40
CA PRO A 13 -100.93 -8.80 68.43
C PRO A 13 -100.06 -7.62 68.96
N GLU A 14 -100.57 -6.41 68.62
CA GLU A 14 -100.65 -5.11 69.34
C GLU A 14 -99.45 -4.65 70.21
N VAL A 15 -98.96 -3.41 70.10
CA VAL A 15 -99.66 -2.18 70.53
C VAL A 15 -99.10 -0.96 69.77
N GLU A 16 -99.99 -0.21 69.11
CA GLU A 16 -99.77 1.15 68.60
C GLU A 16 -99.47 2.16 69.72
N ALA A 17 -98.84 3.28 69.36
CA ALA A 17 -98.79 4.56 70.10
C ALA A 17 -97.54 4.92 70.93
N ALA A 18 -96.34 4.53 70.51
CA ALA A 18 -95.09 5.06 71.09
C ALA A 18 -94.13 5.77 70.10
N ASP A 19 -94.35 5.67 68.79
CA ASP A 19 -93.26 5.93 67.83
C ASP A 19 -93.26 7.33 67.19
N ALA A 20 -94.38 8.06 67.23
CA ALA A 20 -94.46 9.41 66.67
C ALA A 20 -93.71 10.48 67.51
N GLU A 21 -93.48 10.22 68.80
CA GLU A 21 -92.69 11.10 69.66
C GLU A 21 -91.18 10.76 69.64
N GLN A 22 -90.81 9.56 69.17
CA GLN A 22 -89.41 9.18 68.96
C GLN A 22 -88.83 9.70 67.64
N THR A 23 -89.64 9.88 66.58
CA THR A 23 -89.14 10.38 65.29
C THR A 23 -88.93 11.90 65.25
N ALA A 24 -89.62 12.68 66.09
CA ALA A 24 -89.41 14.14 66.21
C ALA A 24 -88.26 14.53 67.16
N ARG A 25 -87.91 13.66 68.13
CA ARG A 25 -86.79 13.90 69.06
C ARG A 25 -85.42 13.45 68.52
N ARG A 26 -85.36 12.74 67.39
CA ARG A 26 -84.11 12.39 66.67
C ARG A 26 -83.63 13.46 65.67
N ARG A 27 -84.21 14.67 65.70
CA ARG A 27 -83.71 15.84 64.94
C ARG A 27 -82.92 16.87 65.76
N GLY A 28 -82.62 16.58 67.03
CA GLY A 28 -81.87 17.48 67.90
C GLY A 28 -80.52 16.92 68.35
N ARG A 29 -79.45 17.67 68.06
CA ARG A 29 -78.10 17.55 68.64
C ARG A 29 -77.26 16.36 68.15
N ILE A 30 -76.75 16.46 66.92
CA ILE A 30 -75.29 16.33 66.80
C ILE A 30 -74.73 17.51 67.61
N GLY A 31 -74.35 17.30 68.87
CA GLY A 31 -73.78 18.36 69.70
C GLY A 31 -72.59 18.99 68.97
N ARG A 32 -72.24 20.26 69.26
CA ARG A 32 -71.06 20.94 68.70
C ARG A 32 -69.82 20.03 68.60
N ARG A 33 -69.64 19.11 69.55
CA ARG A 33 -68.60 18.06 69.55
C ARG A 33 -68.74 17.00 68.43
N GLY A 34 -69.94 16.50 68.13
CA GLY A 34 -70.16 15.53 67.05
C GLY A 34 -70.04 16.14 65.64
N ALA A 35 -70.42 17.42 65.48
CA ALA A 35 -70.25 18.14 64.21
C ALA A 35 -68.77 18.46 63.95
N VAL A 36 -68.02 18.79 65.00
CA VAL A 36 -66.56 18.93 64.96
C VAL A 36 -65.88 17.60 64.64
N VAL A 37 -66.32 16.47 65.23
CA VAL A 37 -65.74 15.14 64.94
C VAL A 37 -65.99 14.72 63.48
N ILE A 38 -67.17 14.96 62.94
CA ILE A 38 -67.47 14.66 61.52
C ILE A 38 -66.68 15.59 60.59
N ALA A 39 -66.60 16.89 60.90
CA ALA A 39 -65.79 17.82 60.13
C ALA A 39 -64.29 17.44 60.16
N VAL A 40 -63.75 17.09 61.33
CA VAL A 40 -62.36 16.63 61.47
C VAL A 40 -62.13 15.31 60.71
N ALA A 41 -63.07 14.37 60.75
CA ALA A 41 -62.99 13.11 60.01
C ALA A 41 -63.03 13.33 58.49
N VAL A 42 -63.91 14.20 57.98
CA VAL A 42 -63.99 14.55 56.55
C VAL A 42 -62.72 15.27 56.09
N THR A 43 -62.18 16.19 56.89
CA THR A 43 -60.92 16.87 56.58
C THR A 43 -59.72 15.92 56.62
N LEU A 44 -59.68 14.95 57.54
CA LEU A 44 -58.63 13.93 57.58
C LEU A 44 -58.71 12.95 56.40
N VAL A 45 -59.92 12.57 55.96
CA VAL A 45 -60.12 11.72 54.77
C VAL A 45 -59.78 12.50 53.50
N ALA A 46 -60.18 13.77 53.39
CA ALA A 46 -59.83 14.62 52.27
C ALA A 46 -58.32 14.92 52.22
N ALA A 47 -57.70 15.22 53.37
CA ALA A 47 -56.25 15.40 53.47
C ALA A 47 -55.50 14.11 53.15
N GLY A 48 -55.97 12.96 53.65
CA GLY A 48 -55.41 11.65 53.31
C GLY A 48 -55.55 11.28 51.84
N GLY A 49 -56.67 11.65 51.19
CA GLY A 49 -56.88 11.46 49.75
C GLY A 49 -56.02 12.39 48.90
N ILE A 50 -55.82 13.64 49.32
CA ILE A 50 -54.91 14.60 48.66
C ILE A 50 -53.47 14.12 48.81
N TRP A 51 -53.04 13.73 50.01
CA TRP A 51 -51.70 13.17 50.25
C TRP A 51 -51.46 11.87 49.47
N GLY A 52 -52.45 10.97 49.43
CA GLY A 52 -52.38 9.75 48.62
C GLY A 52 -52.33 10.03 47.11
N GLY A 53 -53.05 11.04 46.64
CA GLY A 53 -53.02 11.48 45.24
C GLY A 53 -51.69 12.11 44.84
N VAL A 54 -51.10 12.94 45.71
CA VAL A 54 -49.76 13.52 45.53
C VAL A 54 -48.70 12.42 45.50
N ALA A 55 -48.73 11.51 46.47
CA ALA A 55 -47.79 10.38 46.52
C ALA A 55 -47.90 9.47 45.29
N TRP A 56 -49.13 9.22 44.79
CA TRP A 56 -49.34 8.46 43.56
C TRP A 56 -48.80 9.19 42.32
N ALA A 57 -49.01 10.50 42.22
CA ALA A 57 -48.51 11.31 41.11
C ALA A 57 -46.98 11.39 41.11
N GLU A 58 -46.35 11.54 42.29
CA GLU A 58 -44.90 11.50 42.46
C GLU A 58 -44.32 10.13 42.08
N GLN A 59 -44.94 9.03 42.53
CA GLN A 59 -44.53 7.67 42.16
C GLN A 59 -44.59 7.46 40.64
N ARG A 60 -45.67 7.92 39.99
CA ARG A 60 -45.82 7.79 38.54
C ARG A 60 -44.77 8.60 37.78
N ALA A 61 -44.51 9.84 38.21
CA ALA A 61 -43.48 10.69 37.60
C ALA A 61 -42.07 10.10 37.77
N HIS A 62 -41.80 9.46 38.91
CA HIS A 62 -40.57 8.70 39.15
C HIS A 62 -40.43 7.51 38.21
N ASP A 63 -41.48 6.69 38.08
CA ASP A 63 -41.47 5.52 37.19
C ASP A 63 -41.28 5.92 35.71
N GLU A 64 -41.91 7.02 35.27
CA GLU A 64 -41.73 7.59 33.93
C GLU A 64 -40.29 8.11 33.72
N ALA A 65 -39.73 8.84 34.68
CA ALA A 65 -38.34 9.32 34.59
C ALA A 65 -37.32 8.16 34.58
N LEU A 66 -37.57 7.10 35.36
CA LEU A 66 -36.72 5.91 35.39
C LEU A 66 -36.75 5.17 34.05
N ALA A 67 -37.91 5.06 33.41
CA ALA A 67 -38.04 4.45 32.09
C ALA A 67 -37.25 5.24 31.04
N LEU A 68 -37.42 6.56 30.99
CA LEU A 68 -36.68 7.43 30.06
C LEU A 68 -35.16 7.37 30.27
N ALA A 69 -34.69 7.38 31.52
CA ALA A 69 -33.28 7.23 31.82
C ALA A 69 -32.74 5.85 31.37
N THR A 70 -33.56 4.81 31.48
CA THR A 70 -33.20 3.45 31.04
C THR A 70 -33.06 3.38 29.53
N ASP A 71 -34.01 3.96 28.79
CA ASP A 71 -33.98 4.00 27.33
C ASP A 71 -32.79 4.84 26.83
N ALA A 72 -32.61 6.05 27.35
CA ALA A 72 -31.47 6.91 26.98
C ALA A 72 -30.12 6.26 27.27
N ARG A 73 -29.99 5.51 28.37
CA ARG A 73 -28.78 4.74 28.67
C ARG A 73 -28.56 3.62 27.65
N ALA A 74 -29.62 2.95 27.21
CA ALA A 74 -29.50 1.90 26.20
C ALA A 74 -28.96 2.47 24.88
N ASP A 75 -29.50 3.60 24.45
CA ASP A 75 -29.04 4.33 23.26
C ASP A 75 -27.56 4.72 23.38
N ALA A 76 -27.15 5.26 24.53
CA ALA A 76 -25.76 5.62 24.79
C ALA A 76 -24.82 4.40 24.74
N VAL A 77 -25.24 3.25 25.30
CA VAL A 77 -24.47 2.01 25.24
C VAL A 77 -24.33 1.52 23.79
N GLU A 78 -25.41 1.55 23.01
CA GLU A 78 -25.39 1.13 21.60
C GLU A 78 -24.46 2.02 20.76
N ALA A 79 -24.52 3.35 20.95
CA ALA A 79 -23.63 4.29 20.27
C ALA A 79 -22.15 4.02 20.58
N VAL A 80 -21.80 3.81 21.86
CA VAL A 80 -20.42 3.48 22.28
C VAL A 80 -19.96 2.12 21.72
N VAL A 81 -20.84 1.12 21.67
CA VAL A 81 -20.53 -0.18 21.04
C VAL A 81 -20.25 0.00 19.55
N GLY A 82 -21.09 0.76 18.83
CA GLY A 82 -20.88 1.06 17.42
C GLY A 82 -19.57 1.80 17.16
N GLN A 83 -19.24 2.81 17.97
CA GLN A 83 -17.95 3.50 17.89
C GLN A 83 -16.77 2.54 18.07
N ARG A 84 -16.84 1.61 19.04
CA ARG A 84 -15.77 0.62 19.28
C ARG A 84 -15.58 -0.32 18.11
N SER A 85 -16.65 -0.76 17.47
CA SER A 85 -16.55 -1.59 16.26
C SER A 85 -15.80 -0.89 15.13
N VAL A 86 -16.03 0.42 14.93
CA VAL A 86 -15.28 1.22 13.94
C VAL A 86 -13.80 1.35 14.34
N LEU A 87 -13.49 1.50 15.63
CA LEU A 87 -12.09 1.53 16.10
C LEU A 87 -11.36 0.21 15.84
N GLU A 88 -12.03 -0.93 16.03
CA GLU A 88 -11.47 -2.25 15.72
C GLU A 88 -11.19 -2.41 14.22
N GLU A 89 -12.09 -1.93 13.37
CA GLU A 89 -11.93 -1.94 11.91
C GLU A 89 -10.80 -0.99 11.45
N LEU A 90 -10.80 0.26 11.94
CA LEU A 90 -9.74 1.24 11.65
C LEU A 90 -8.36 0.72 12.05
N GLY A 91 -8.25 0.03 13.19
CA GLY A 91 -7.01 -0.62 13.61
C GLY A 91 -6.54 -1.69 12.61
N ALA A 92 -7.44 -2.57 12.17
CA ALA A 92 -7.11 -3.60 11.19
C ALA A 92 -6.70 -3.01 9.83
N ASP A 93 -7.37 -1.96 9.37
CA ASP A 93 -7.06 -1.29 8.10
C ASP A 93 -5.76 -0.49 8.17
N ALA A 94 -5.49 0.18 9.29
CA ALA A 94 -4.22 0.85 9.54
C ALA A 94 -3.06 -0.15 9.55
N ASP A 95 -3.22 -1.30 10.22
CA ASP A 95 -2.23 -2.38 10.22
C ASP A 95 -2.00 -2.95 8.81
N ALA A 96 -3.07 -3.12 8.03
CA ALA A 96 -2.99 -3.54 6.64
C ALA A 96 -2.22 -2.52 5.79
N ALA A 97 -2.49 -1.23 6.00
CA ALA A 97 -1.83 -0.15 5.28
C ALA A 97 -0.34 -0.04 5.63
N ILE A 98 0.01 -0.09 6.91
CA ILE A 98 1.41 -0.15 7.37
C ILE A 98 2.12 -1.36 6.79
N THR A 99 1.47 -2.53 6.82
CA THR A 99 2.02 -3.78 6.26
C THR A 99 2.26 -3.65 4.74
N LEU A 100 1.30 -3.10 4.00
CA LEU A 100 1.40 -2.92 2.55
C LEU A 100 2.49 -1.90 2.20
N ARG A 101 2.56 -0.77 2.93
CA ARG A 101 3.62 0.23 2.84
C ARG A 101 5.01 -0.39 3.00
N ASP A 102 5.20 -1.14 4.08
CA ASP A 102 6.48 -1.74 4.45
C ASP A 102 6.88 -2.85 3.47
N ALA A 103 5.89 -3.63 3.00
CA ALA A 103 6.10 -4.61 1.94
C ALA A 103 6.54 -3.94 0.63
N VAL A 104 5.91 -2.83 0.25
CA VAL A 104 6.30 -2.07 -0.94
C VAL A 104 7.70 -1.50 -0.80
N ALA A 105 8.02 -0.86 0.32
CA ALA A 105 9.33 -0.27 0.57
C ALA A 105 10.47 -1.30 0.61
N ALA A 106 10.29 -2.37 1.39
CA ALA A 106 11.36 -3.32 1.67
C ALA A 106 11.47 -4.43 0.62
N LYS A 107 10.38 -4.76 -0.07
CA LYS A 107 10.31 -5.96 -0.94
C LYS A 107 9.99 -5.65 -2.39
N VAL A 108 9.34 -4.53 -2.71
CA VAL A 108 8.98 -4.21 -4.10
C VAL A 108 9.93 -3.18 -4.68
N LEU A 109 10.07 -2.00 -4.06
CA LEU A 109 10.88 -0.87 -4.56
C LEU A 109 12.31 -1.25 -4.99
N PRO A 110 13.09 -2.04 -4.23
CA PRO A 110 14.45 -2.42 -4.63
C PRO A 110 14.51 -3.26 -5.91
N HIS A 111 13.40 -3.90 -6.27
CA HIS A 111 13.31 -4.83 -7.38
C HIS A 111 12.50 -4.28 -8.56
N THR A 112 11.88 -3.11 -8.42
CA THR A 112 11.13 -2.42 -9.49
C THR A 112 11.93 -2.14 -10.77
N GLY A 113 13.27 -2.06 -10.68
CA GLY A 113 14.15 -2.01 -11.85
C GLY A 113 14.09 -3.25 -12.75
N LEU A 114 13.69 -4.40 -12.21
CA LEU A 114 13.41 -5.64 -12.96
C LEU A 114 11.98 -5.69 -13.52
N LEU A 115 11.15 -4.71 -13.19
CA LEU A 115 9.69 -4.69 -13.43
C LEU A 115 9.26 -3.69 -14.52
N GLY A 116 10.19 -3.18 -15.33
CA GLY A 116 9.87 -2.29 -16.46
C GLY A 116 10.41 -0.86 -16.35
N GLY A 117 11.25 -0.56 -15.34
CA GLY A 117 11.93 0.73 -15.23
C GLY A 117 11.05 1.85 -14.67
N ALA A 118 11.53 3.10 -14.75
CA ALA A 118 11.01 4.24 -13.99
C ALA A 118 9.49 4.50 -14.14
N GLU A 119 8.91 4.26 -15.32
CA GLU A 119 7.46 4.41 -15.55
C GLU A 119 6.63 3.38 -14.77
N ALA A 120 7.13 2.15 -14.60
CA ALA A 120 6.48 1.11 -13.83
C ALA A 120 6.60 1.34 -12.31
N VAL A 121 7.61 2.11 -11.90
CA VAL A 121 7.90 2.44 -10.50
C VAL A 121 7.10 3.66 -10.02
N ALA A 122 6.77 4.57 -10.93
CA ALA A 122 6.19 5.87 -10.58
C ALA A 122 4.87 5.78 -9.80
N PRO A 123 3.89 4.92 -10.16
CA PRO A 123 2.65 4.80 -9.38
C PRO A 123 2.86 4.19 -8.00
N VAL A 124 3.79 3.22 -7.89
CA VAL A 124 4.13 2.54 -6.62
C VAL A 124 4.82 3.50 -5.66
N VAL A 125 5.72 4.35 -6.18
CA VAL A 125 6.39 5.39 -5.38
C VAL A 125 5.41 6.47 -4.95
N ALA A 126 4.57 6.97 -5.85
CA ALA A 126 3.56 7.98 -5.52
C ALA A 126 2.61 7.49 -4.42
N ALA A 127 2.07 6.28 -4.56
CA ALA A 127 1.18 5.69 -3.57
C ALA A 127 1.88 5.40 -2.23
N HIS A 128 3.17 5.02 -2.25
CA HIS A 128 3.95 4.84 -1.02
C HIS A 128 4.18 6.18 -0.28
N GLU A 129 4.46 7.26 -1.02
CA GLU A 129 4.62 8.61 -0.46
C GLU A 129 3.31 9.13 0.13
N ASP A 130 2.19 8.97 -0.58
CA ASP A 130 0.85 9.37 -0.12
C ASP A 130 0.44 8.61 1.15
N LEU A 131 0.69 7.30 1.19
CA LEU A 131 0.41 6.47 2.36
C LEU A 131 1.28 6.86 3.57
N ALA A 132 2.56 7.16 3.36
CA ALA A 132 3.43 7.62 4.43
C ALA A 132 2.96 8.96 5.02
N LEU A 133 2.48 9.88 4.17
CA LEU A 133 1.93 11.17 4.60
C LEU A 133 0.62 11.01 5.37
N ALA A 134 -0.32 10.20 4.85
CA ALA A 134 -1.61 9.96 5.50
C ALA A 134 -1.45 9.30 6.88
N LEU A 135 -0.57 8.30 7.00
CA LEU A 135 -0.27 7.69 8.31
C LEU A 135 0.42 8.69 9.24
N ALA A 136 1.35 9.52 8.76
CA ALA A 136 2.00 10.53 9.59
C ALA A 136 1.00 11.59 10.11
N GLU A 137 -0.06 11.89 9.35
CA GLU A 137 -1.16 12.76 9.79
C GLU A 137 -2.02 12.07 10.85
N LEU A 138 -2.40 10.81 10.63
CA LEU A 138 -3.21 10.01 11.55
C LEU A 138 -2.54 9.78 12.91
N PHE A 139 -1.24 9.46 12.92
CA PHE A 139 -0.49 9.09 14.13
C PHE A 139 0.26 10.26 14.78
N GLY A 140 0.24 11.46 14.19
CA GLY A 140 0.93 12.62 14.73
C GLY A 140 2.45 12.59 14.53
N THR A 141 2.88 13.02 13.36
CA THR A 141 4.23 13.55 13.01
C THR A 141 5.44 12.61 12.95
N GLU A 142 5.32 11.31 13.26
CA GLU A 142 6.31 10.32 12.81
C GLU A 142 5.60 9.19 12.06
N ALA A 143 6.09 8.86 10.85
CA ALA A 143 5.61 7.70 10.12
C ALA A 143 5.78 6.47 11.02
N PRO A 144 4.70 5.78 11.39
CA PRO A 144 4.74 4.80 12.46
C PRO A 144 5.70 3.66 12.13
N GLY A 145 6.54 3.30 13.10
CA GLY A 145 7.09 1.94 13.19
C GLY A 145 6.00 0.95 13.60
N ALA A 146 6.31 -0.35 13.63
CA ALA A 146 5.36 -1.43 13.87
C ALA A 146 4.53 -1.37 15.19
N ASP A 147 4.78 -0.38 16.07
CA ASP A 147 4.19 -0.27 17.41
C ASP A 147 3.41 1.06 17.65
N ALA A 148 2.90 1.74 16.62
CA ALA A 148 2.23 3.04 16.81
C ALA A 148 0.78 2.90 17.29
N GLU A 149 0.47 3.48 18.45
CA GLU A 149 -0.89 3.62 18.95
C GLU A 149 -1.64 4.74 18.20
N LEU A 150 -2.86 4.46 17.76
CA LEU A 150 -3.76 5.42 17.05
C LEU A 150 -4.13 6.66 17.89
N GLY A 151 -3.74 6.75 19.17
CA GLY A 151 -4.03 7.91 20.03
C GLY A 151 -5.52 8.14 20.35
N ILE A 152 -6.40 7.25 19.87
CA ILE A 152 -7.85 7.39 20.01
C ILE A 152 -8.28 6.99 21.43
N ARG A 153 -8.93 7.91 22.15
CA ARG A 153 -9.48 7.63 23.48
C ARG A 153 -10.95 7.25 23.36
N PRO A 154 -11.34 6.01 23.70
CA PRO A 154 -12.73 5.60 23.64
C PRO A 154 -13.58 6.33 24.68
N PHE A 155 -14.84 6.58 24.35
CA PHE A 155 -15.82 7.05 25.34
C PHE A 155 -15.95 6.02 26.48
N PRO A 156 -15.99 6.47 27.75
CA PRO A 156 -16.26 5.59 28.87
C PRO A 156 -17.68 5.02 28.76
N ALA A 157 -17.88 3.80 29.26
CA ALA A 157 -19.20 3.19 29.27
C ALA A 157 -20.16 4.00 30.16
N PRO A 158 -21.43 4.22 29.73
CA PRO A 158 -22.42 4.92 30.55
C PRO A 158 -22.57 4.27 31.94
N ALA A 159 -22.57 5.12 32.97
CA ALA A 159 -22.71 4.69 34.37
C ALA A 159 -24.01 3.89 34.60
N PRO A 160 -24.05 2.97 35.58
CA PRO A 160 -25.28 2.26 35.93
C PRO A 160 -26.33 3.21 36.54
N ILE A 161 -27.61 2.89 36.34
CA ILE A 161 -28.72 3.67 36.90
C ILE A 161 -29.01 3.22 38.32
N ASP A 162 -29.01 4.17 39.27
CA ASP A 162 -29.57 3.95 40.61
C ASP A 162 -31.08 4.17 40.60
N LYS A 163 -31.84 3.09 40.72
CA LYS A 163 -33.31 3.11 40.70
C LYS A 163 -33.93 3.82 41.91
N ALA A 164 -33.14 4.05 42.97
CA ALA A 164 -33.56 4.76 44.18
C ALA A 164 -33.27 6.26 44.13
N ALA A 165 -32.64 6.76 43.04
CA ALA A 165 -32.34 8.18 42.87
C ALA A 165 -33.62 9.03 42.78
N PRO A 166 -33.64 10.27 43.29
CA PRO A 166 -34.81 11.14 43.18
C PRO A 166 -35.15 11.45 41.71
N THR A 167 -36.44 11.72 41.42
CA THR A 167 -36.95 11.97 40.06
C THR A 167 -36.12 12.99 39.28
N GLU A 168 -35.70 14.09 39.91
CA GLU A 168 -34.86 15.11 39.27
C GLU A 168 -33.50 14.57 38.81
N ALA A 169 -32.86 13.74 39.64
CA ALA A 169 -31.59 13.11 39.28
C ALA A 169 -31.74 12.10 38.13
N LEU A 170 -32.89 11.40 38.04
CA LEU A 170 -33.19 10.53 36.90
C LEU A 170 -33.40 11.33 35.60
N ARG A 171 -33.98 12.53 35.68
CA ARG A 171 -34.12 13.43 34.53
C ARG A 171 -32.77 13.96 34.07
N GLU A 172 -31.93 14.40 35.01
CA GLU A 172 -30.54 14.82 34.73
C GLU A 172 -29.73 13.68 34.10
N LEU A 173 -29.87 12.45 34.59
CA LEU A 173 -29.26 11.26 33.97
C LEU A 173 -29.77 11.01 32.55
N THR A 174 -31.06 11.22 32.29
CA THR A 174 -31.63 11.06 30.93
C THR A 174 -30.98 12.04 29.96
N GLU A 175 -30.86 13.31 30.34
CA GLU A 175 -30.20 14.34 29.53
C GLU A 175 -28.71 14.04 29.33
N GLY A 176 -28.02 13.60 30.39
CA GLY A 176 -26.62 13.18 30.33
C GLY A 176 -26.38 12.02 29.37
N PHE A 177 -27.17 10.94 29.47
CA PHE A 177 -27.06 9.81 28.53
C PHE A 177 -27.40 10.21 27.10
N GLY A 178 -28.38 11.09 26.89
CA GLY A 178 -28.68 11.64 25.57
C GLY A 178 -27.49 12.42 24.98
N ALA A 179 -26.79 13.20 25.78
CA ALA A 179 -25.58 13.91 25.37
C ALA A 179 -24.43 12.94 25.05
N ASP A 180 -24.22 11.90 25.88
CA ASP A 180 -23.22 10.86 25.65
C ASP A 180 -23.47 10.11 24.33
N ALA A 181 -24.73 9.74 24.06
CA ALA A 181 -25.12 9.06 22.82
C ALA A 181 -24.84 9.92 21.58
N ALA A 182 -25.16 11.21 21.63
CA ALA A 182 -24.91 12.15 20.54
C ALA A 182 -23.40 12.32 20.27
N ALA A 183 -22.59 12.49 21.31
CA ALA A 183 -21.14 12.65 21.19
C ALA A 183 -20.46 11.38 20.65
N ALA A 184 -20.89 10.19 21.10
CA ALA A 184 -20.38 8.93 20.57
C ALA A 184 -20.74 8.72 19.09
N ALA A 185 -21.95 9.12 18.67
CA ALA A 185 -22.38 9.03 17.28
C ALA A 185 -21.60 10.00 16.35
N GLU A 186 -21.33 11.22 16.81
CA GLU A 186 -20.50 12.19 16.07
C GLU A 186 -19.08 11.66 15.89
N SER A 187 -18.44 11.20 16.97
CA SER A 187 -17.10 10.60 16.90
C SER A 187 -17.04 9.37 16.01
N ARG A 188 -18.08 8.53 16.00
CA ARG A 188 -18.16 7.39 15.08
C ARG A 188 -18.12 7.85 13.61
N GLY A 189 -18.85 8.90 13.26
CA GLY A 189 -18.87 9.44 11.89
C GLY A 189 -17.50 9.91 11.41
N GLU A 190 -16.74 10.60 12.26
CA GLU A 190 -15.36 11.02 11.95
C GLU A 190 -14.43 9.81 11.74
N LEU A 191 -14.57 8.77 12.56
CA LEU A 191 -13.77 7.55 12.45
C LEU A 191 -14.10 6.73 11.19
N GLU A 192 -15.37 6.70 10.77
CA GLU A 192 -15.80 6.06 9.52
C GLU A 192 -15.20 6.76 8.29
N GLU A 193 -15.12 8.10 8.30
CA GLU A 193 -14.49 8.87 7.22
C GLU A 193 -12.99 8.57 7.11
N GLU A 194 -12.28 8.50 8.25
CA GLU A 194 -10.85 8.20 8.28
C GLU A 194 -10.56 6.75 7.85
N SER A 195 -11.37 5.79 8.30
CA SER A 195 -11.29 4.39 7.84
C SER A 195 -11.43 4.30 6.32
N GLY A 196 -12.41 5.02 5.74
CA GLY A 196 -12.60 5.10 4.30
C GLY A 196 -11.37 5.61 3.55
N ARG A 197 -10.69 6.65 4.06
CA ARG A 197 -9.45 7.17 3.46
C ARG A 197 -8.34 6.12 3.44
N ILE A 198 -8.14 5.37 4.52
CA ILE A 198 -7.12 4.30 4.58
C ILE A 198 -7.46 3.19 3.56
N GLY A 199 -8.73 2.82 3.46
CA GLY A 199 -9.22 1.85 2.48
C GLY A 199 -8.94 2.25 1.03
N GLU A 200 -9.18 3.52 0.66
CA GLU A 200 -8.88 4.04 -0.68
C GLU A 200 -7.38 3.94 -1.02
N VAL A 201 -6.51 4.30 -0.07
CA VAL A 201 -5.05 4.23 -0.24
C VAL A 201 -4.58 2.79 -0.46
N ASN A 202 -5.07 1.84 0.35
CA ASN A 202 -4.76 0.42 0.19
C ASN A 202 -5.22 -0.14 -1.16
N GLY A 203 -6.41 0.26 -1.62
CA GLY A 203 -6.95 -0.13 -2.92
C GLY A 203 -6.07 0.34 -4.09
N ALA A 204 -5.69 1.62 -4.10
CA ALA A 204 -4.86 2.20 -5.14
C ALA A 204 -3.48 1.54 -5.23
N LEU A 205 -2.86 1.24 -4.08
CA LEU A 205 -1.57 0.55 -4.03
C LEU A 205 -1.67 -0.90 -4.54
N GLY A 206 -2.76 -1.59 -4.21
CA GLY A 206 -3.05 -2.93 -4.73
C GLY A 206 -3.22 -2.97 -6.24
N GLU A 207 -3.93 -1.99 -6.82
CA GLU A 207 -4.12 -1.89 -8.27
C GLU A 207 -2.81 -1.61 -9.02
N ALA A 208 -1.95 -0.74 -8.47
CA ALA A 208 -0.62 -0.49 -9.02
C ALA A 208 0.25 -1.75 -9.05
N LEU A 209 0.24 -2.54 -7.98
CA LEU A 209 0.95 -3.82 -7.91
C LEU A 209 0.40 -4.85 -8.91
N ALA A 210 -0.92 -4.92 -9.07
CA ALA A 210 -1.53 -5.85 -10.04
C ALA A 210 -1.15 -5.51 -11.49
N ASN A 211 -1.19 -4.22 -11.85
CA ASN A 211 -0.76 -3.74 -13.16
C ASN A 211 0.71 -4.11 -13.45
N LEU A 212 1.57 -4.00 -12.44
CA LEU A 212 2.98 -4.38 -12.52
C LEU A 212 3.17 -5.89 -12.74
N ALA A 213 2.40 -6.73 -12.06
CA ALA A 213 2.46 -8.18 -12.27
C ALA A 213 2.08 -8.55 -13.71
N GLY A 214 1.10 -7.84 -14.29
CA GLY A 214 0.70 -8.01 -15.68
C GLY A 214 1.80 -7.74 -16.71
N THR A 215 2.78 -6.88 -16.41
CA THR A 215 3.88 -6.56 -17.34
C THR A 215 5.05 -7.55 -17.25
N ILE A 216 5.17 -8.31 -16.14
CA ILE A 216 6.31 -9.21 -15.91
C ILE A 216 6.43 -10.32 -16.94
N GLY A 217 5.32 -10.87 -17.45
CA GLY A 217 5.37 -11.99 -18.40
C GLY A 217 6.25 -11.69 -19.62
N GLY A 218 6.05 -10.51 -20.23
CA GLY A 218 6.86 -10.08 -21.37
C GLY A 218 8.33 -9.79 -21.01
N VAL A 219 8.59 -9.30 -19.79
CA VAL A 219 9.96 -9.07 -19.30
C VAL A 219 10.69 -10.39 -19.07
N ASN A 220 10.02 -11.39 -18.48
CA ASN A 220 10.58 -12.71 -18.23
C ASN A 220 10.95 -13.42 -19.54
N ASP A 221 10.06 -13.39 -20.54
CA ASP A 221 10.33 -13.98 -21.85
C ASP A 221 11.57 -13.37 -22.51
N ALA A 222 11.69 -12.03 -22.46
CA ALA A 222 12.86 -11.32 -22.96
C ALA A 222 14.15 -11.68 -22.19
N LEU A 223 14.07 -11.80 -20.86
CA LEU A 223 15.19 -12.21 -20.01
C LEU A 223 15.70 -13.61 -20.40
N LEU A 224 14.79 -14.58 -20.52
CA LEU A 224 15.12 -15.95 -20.86
C LEU A 224 15.69 -16.07 -22.29
N ALA A 225 15.17 -15.28 -23.23
CA ALA A 225 15.70 -15.20 -24.59
C ALA A 225 17.13 -14.63 -24.62
N ALA A 226 17.43 -13.64 -23.78
CA ALA A 226 18.74 -12.98 -23.72
C ALA A 226 19.80 -13.73 -22.89
N ARG A 227 19.42 -14.80 -22.17
CA ARG A 227 20.28 -15.53 -21.23
C ARG A 227 20.26 -17.04 -21.50
N THR A 228 20.52 -17.41 -22.74
CA THR A 228 20.41 -18.80 -23.21
C THR A 228 21.39 -19.78 -22.55
N LEU A 229 22.52 -19.30 -22.04
CA LEU A 229 23.53 -20.11 -21.33
C LEU A 229 23.16 -20.43 -19.87
N ALA A 230 22.13 -19.80 -19.30
CA ALA A 230 21.69 -20.12 -17.94
C ALA A 230 21.18 -21.57 -17.85
N SER A 231 21.35 -22.20 -16.68
CA SER A 231 20.90 -23.56 -16.44
C SER A 231 19.38 -23.71 -16.58
N GLY A 232 18.94 -24.92 -16.95
CA GLY A 232 17.52 -25.25 -17.03
C GLY A 232 16.78 -25.03 -15.71
N ASP A 233 17.43 -25.33 -14.58
CA ASP A 233 16.87 -25.15 -13.25
C ASP A 233 16.61 -23.67 -12.93
N SER A 234 17.59 -22.78 -13.16
CA SER A 234 17.41 -21.34 -12.92
C SER A 234 16.34 -20.75 -13.82
N ARG A 235 16.29 -21.18 -15.09
CA ARG A 235 15.26 -20.73 -16.04
C ARG A 235 13.86 -21.21 -15.63
N SER A 236 13.74 -22.47 -15.19
CA SER A 236 12.48 -23.03 -14.73
C SER A 236 11.99 -22.34 -13.46
N ALA A 237 12.89 -22.00 -12.53
CA ALA A 237 12.56 -21.24 -11.33
C ALA A 237 12.03 -19.84 -11.67
N ALA A 238 12.61 -19.16 -12.66
CA ALA A 238 12.12 -17.85 -13.11
C ALA A 238 10.74 -17.92 -13.77
N VAL A 239 10.48 -18.96 -14.58
CA VAL A 239 9.15 -19.22 -15.16
C VAL A 239 8.12 -19.48 -14.07
N ALA A 240 8.40 -20.39 -13.13
CA ALA A 240 7.48 -20.71 -12.04
C ALA A 240 7.17 -19.48 -11.17
N ALA A 241 8.16 -18.62 -10.91
CA ALA A 241 7.94 -17.39 -10.16
C ALA A 241 7.10 -16.36 -10.93
N ALA A 242 7.28 -16.26 -12.26
CA ALA A 242 6.44 -15.42 -13.10
C ALA A 242 5.00 -15.93 -13.20
N GLU A 243 4.80 -17.25 -13.29
CA GLU A 243 3.48 -17.88 -13.27
C GLU A 243 2.76 -17.63 -11.93
N ALA A 244 3.48 -17.74 -10.81
CA ALA A 244 2.93 -17.47 -9.49
C ALA A 244 2.42 -16.03 -9.36
N LEU A 245 3.14 -15.05 -9.93
CA LEU A 245 2.69 -13.65 -10.00
C LEU A 245 1.39 -13.49 -10.81
N THR A 246 1.27 -14.18 -11.95
CA THR A 246 0.04 -14.13 -12.75
C THR A 246 -1.14 -14.85 -12.12
N ALA A 247 -0.89 -15.76 -11.17
CA ALA A 247 -1.90 -16.53 -10.47
C ALA A 247 -2.36 -15.88 -9.16
N ALA A 248 -1.78 -14.75 -8.75
CA ALA A 248 -2.17 -14.04 -7.53
C ALA A 248 -3.64 -13.60 -7.62
N GLU A 249 -4.44 -13.96 -6.62
CA GLU A 249 -5.87 -13.64 -6.59
C GLU A 249 -6.14 -12.32 -5.87
N THR A 250 -5.22 -11.93 -4.97
CA THR A 250 -5.35 -10.71 -4.18
C THR A 250 -4.08 -9.86 -4.23
N PRO A 251 -4.19 -8.52 -4.12
CA PRO A 251 -3.01 -7.67 -4.09
C PRO A 251 -2.05 -7.94 -2.91
N ALA A 252 -2.56 -8.50 -1.80
CA ALA A 252 -1.76 -8.85 -0.63
C ALA A 252 -0.77 -10.00 -0.88
N GLU A 253 -1.01 -10.84 -1.89
CA GLU A 253 -0.12 -11.95 -2.27
C GLU A 253 1.05 -11.48 -3.13
N LEU A 254 0.91 -10.34 -3.81
CA LEU A 254 1.87 -9.85 -4.78
C LEU A 254 3.26 -9.52 -4.21
N PRO A 255 3.42 -8.86 -3.04
CA PRO A 255 4.73 -8.48 -2.53
C PRO A 255 5.72 -9.64 -2.35
N PRO A 256 5.39 -10.76 -1.66
CA PRO A 256 6.31 -11.89 -1.55
C PRO A 256 6.59 -12.56 -2.91
N LEU A 257 5.63 -12.56 -3.84
CA LEU A 257 5.80 -13.14 -5.18
C LEU A 257 6.75 -12.31 -6.05
N PHE A 258 6.68 -10.98 -5.99
CA PHE A 258 7.62 -10.09 -6.68
C PHE A 258 9.06 -10.31 -6.21
N ALA A 259 9.25 -10.46 -4.88
CA ALA A 259 10.57 -10.77 -4.31
C ALA A 259 11.09 -12.14 -4.78
N GLY A 260 10.21 -13.15 -4.84
CA GLY A 260 10.53 -14.48 -5.36
C GLY A 260 10.98 -14.44 -6.84
N TYR A 261 10.23 -13.73 -7.68
CA TYR A 261 10.58 -13.56 -9.09
C TYR A 261 11.90 -12.81 -9.28
N ALA A 262 12.12 -11.72 -8.54
CA ALA A 262 13.36 -10.97 -8.60
C ALA A 262 14.59 -11.84 -8.26
N SER A 263 14.48 -12.66 -7.22
CA SER A 263 15.51 -13.62 -6.84
C SER A 263 15.79 -14.65 -7.94
N ALA A 264 14.74 -15.23 -8.53
CA ALA A 264 14.87 -16.20 -9.62
C ALA A 264 15.47 -15.56 -10.89
N ALA A 265 15.05 -14.35 -11.24
CA ALA A 265 15.60 -13.59 -12.36
C ALA A 265 17.10 -13.27 -12.16
N ALA A 266 17.49 -12.87 -10.95
CA ALA A 266 18.89 -12.65 -10.59
C ALA A 266 19.72 -13.94 -10.70
N ALA A 267 19.16 -15.09 -10.29
CA ALA A 267 19.82 -16.39 -10.43
C ALA A 267 20.03 -16.80 -11.90
N VAL A 268 19.07 -16.50 -12.80
CA VAL A 268 19.25 -16.71 -14.25
C VAL A 268 20.42 -15.90 -14.78
N ILE A 269 20.53 -14.62 -14.40
CA ILE A 269 21.62 -13.74 -14.82
C ILE A 269 22.96 -14.27 -14.31
N ALA A 270 23.05 -14.58 -13.02
CA ALA A 270 24.27 -15.09 -12.42
C ALA A 270 24.72 -16.43 -13.03
N ALA A 271 23.79 -17.34 -13.31
CA ALA A 271 24.08 -18.62 -13.93
C ALA A 271 24.61 -18.45 -15.36
N HIS A 272 24.00 -17.56 -16.15
CA HIS A 272 24.50 -17.22 -17.48
C HIS A 272 25.92 -16.65 -17.43
N ASP A 273 26.17 -15.69 -16.54
CA ASP A 273 27.47 -15.02 -16.46
C ASP A 273 28.58 -15.96 -15.97
N ALA A 274 28.25 -16.87 -15.05
CA ALA A 274 29.16 -17.93 -14.62
C ALA A 274 29.52 -18.88 -15.77
N GLU A 275 28.53 -19.28 -16.58
CA GLU A 275 28.76 -20.16 -17.72
C GLU A 275 29.57 -19.46 -18.83
N ALA A 276 29.27 -18.19 -19.10
CA ALA A 276 30.06 -17.38 -20.02
C ALA A 276 31.52 -17.25 -19.56
N ALA A 277 31.75 -17.04 -18.26
CA ALA A 277 33.09 -16.99 -17.67
C ALA A 277 33.82 -18.34 -17.77
N ARG A 278 33.12 -19.46 -17.56
CA ARG A 278 33.68 -20.81 -17.72
C ARG A 278 34.15 -21.04 -19.16
N ILE A 279 33.31 -20.72 -20.15
CA ILE A 279 33.65 -20.83 -21.58
C ILE A 279 34.87 -19.96 -21.91
N ALA A 280 34.92 -18.72 -21.43
CA ALA A 280 36.06 -17.83 -21.65
C ALA A 280 37.36 -18.39 -21.04
N ALA A 281 37.30 -18.96 -19.83
CA ALA A 281 38.45 -19.58 -19.19
C ALA A 281 38.96 -20.82 -19.96
N GLU A 282 38.06 -21.65 -20.47
CA GLU A 282 38.41 -22.81 -21.30
C GLU A 282 39.07 -22.40 -22.62
N GLN A 283 38.55 -21.36 -23.27
CA GLN A 283 39.15 -20.81 -24.49
C GLN A 283 40.55 -20.25 -24.21
N ALA A 284 40.73 -19.50 -23.12
CA ALA A 284 42.03 -18.99 -22.71
C ALA A 284 43.03 -20.11 -22.43
N ALA A 285 42.60 -21.19 -21.75
CA ALA A 285 43.43 -22.36 -21.47
C ALA A 285 43.82 -23.10 -22.77
N ALA A 286 42.89 -23.25 -23.71
CA ALA A 286 43.15 -23.87 -25.00
C ALA A 286 44.17 -23.07 -25.84
N GLU A 287 44.05 -21.74 -25.85
CA GLU A 287 45.02 -20.87 -26.53
C GLU A 287 46.41 -20.89 -25.86
N ALA A 288 46.46 -20.92 -24.53
CA ALA A 288 47.71 -21.09 -23.79
C ALA A 288 48.38 -22.45 -24.14
N ALA A 289 47.60 -23.53 -24.22
CA ALA A 289 48.10 -24.85 -24.60
C ALA A 289 48.60 -24.90 -26.06
N LYS A 290 47.96 -24.19 -26.99
CA LYS A 290 48.44 -24.05 -28.38
C LYS A 290 49.77 -23.30 -28.43
N ARG A 291 49.90 -22.19 -27.70
CA ARG A 291 51.16 -21.42 -27.60
C ARG A 291 52.30 -22.25 -27.05
N ALA A 292 52.03 -23.08 -26.03
CA ALA A 292 53.01 -23.98 -25.45
C ALA A 292 53.48 -25.08 -26.43
N ARG A 293 52.61 -25.56 -27.33
CA ARG A 293 52.96 -26.54 -28.38
C ARG A 293 53.65 -25.93 -29.61
N GLY A 294 53.56 -24.61 -29.80
CA GLY A 294 54.06 -23.90 -30.99
C GLY A 294 55.52 -23.46 -31.00
N GLY A 295 56.33 -23.74 -29.96
CA GLY A 295 57.80 -23.64 -29.96
C GLY A 295 58.51 -22.47 -30.68
N SER A 296 58.88 -21.43 -29.90
CA SER A 296 60.01 -20.49 -30.01
C SER A 296 60.34 -19.73 -31.33
N PRO A 297 60.45 -18.39 -31.25
CA PRO A 297 61.57 -17.65 -31.80
C PRO A 297 62.62 -17.39 -30.72
N ARG A 298 63.86 -17.50 -31.17
CA ARG A 298 65.14 -17.42 -30.46
C ARG A 298 65.31 -16.11 -29.67
N ALA A 299 65.87 -16.25 -28.47
CA ALA A 299 66.25 -15.18 -27.56
C ALA A 299 67.20 -14.14 -28.19
N GLY A 300 66.92 -12.87 -27.92
CA GLY A 300 67.84 -11.73 -28.06
C GLY A 300 67.50 -10.73 -26.96
N GLY A 301 68.38 -10.60 -25.98
CA GLY A 301 68.14 -9.88 -24.73
C GLY A 301 68.24 -8.35 -24.84
N GLY A 302 67.82 -7.70 -23.76
CA GLY A 302 68.17 -6.31 -23.47
C GLY A 302 67.09 -5.52 -22.72
N GLY A 303 67.31 -5.35 -21.41
CA GLY A 303 67.09 -4.06 -20.73
C GLY A 303 65.66 -3.65 -20.34
N GLY A 304 65.39 -3.74 -19.03
CA GLY A 304 65.05 -2.60 -18.17
C GLY A 304 63.83 -1.73 -18.49
N GLY A 305 62.93 -1.60 -17.52
CA GLY A 305 62.03 -0.45 -17.42
C GLY A 305 60.61 -0.79 -17.01
N ALA A 306 60.40 -0.98 -15.71
CA ALA A 306 59.08 -0.85 -15.10
C ALA A 306 58.67 0.63 -15.10
N GLY A 307 57.45 0.95 -15.55
CA GLY A 307 56.81 2.24 -15.28
C GLY A 307 55.87 2.78 -16.38
N GLY A 308 54.56 2.56 -16.19
CA GLY A 308 53.52 3.57 -16.38
C GLY A 308 53.03 3.94 -17.79
N GLY A 309 51.70 3.80 -18.01
CA GLY A 309 50.98 4.60 -19.01
C GLY A 309 50.13 3.83 -20.04
N GLY A 310 49.46 2.74 -19.67
CA GLY A 310 48.43 2.14 -20.52
C GLY A 310 47.11 2.93 -20.39
N GLY A 311 46.68 3.58 -21.47
CA GLY A 311 45.42 4.35 -21.52
C GLY A 311 44.24 3.53 -20.99
N SER A 312 43.44 4.15 -20.11
CA SER A 312 42.27 3.52 -19.51
C SER A 312 41.22 3.27 -20.59
N VAL A 313 40.90 2.00 -20.82
CA VAL A 313 39.76 1.59 -21.64
C VAL A 313 38.49 1.81 -20.81
N THR A 314 37.44 2.33 -21.44
CA THR A 314 36.19 2.68 -20.75
C THR A 314 35.45 1.49 -20.17
N SER A 315 34.72 1.72 -19.08
CA SER A 315 33.95 0.69 -18.38
C SER A 315 32.87 0.06 -19.27
N ALA A 316 32.44 -1.16 -18.93
CA ALA A 316 31.32 -1.82 -19.61
C ALA A 316 30.03 -0.98 -19.57
N SER A 317 29.81 -0.17 -18.52
CA SER A 317 28.66 0.73 -18.42
C SER A 317 28.70 1.87 -19.46
N GLU A 318 29.86 2.46 -19.70
CA GLU A 318 30.03 3.53 -20.69
C GLU A 318 29.93 3.00 -22.13
N GLN A 319 30.49 1.82 -22.39
CA GLN A 319 30.34 1.09 -23.64
C GLN A 319 28.87 0.81 -23.98
N ARG A 320 28.09 0.35 -22.97
CA ARG A 320 26.65 0.11 -23.12
C ARG A 320 25.85 1.39 -23.22
N GLY A 321 26.30 2.49 -22.60
CA GLY A 321 25.73 3.82 -22.80
C GLY A 321 25.69 4.22 -24.27
N VAL A 322 26.75 3.95 -25.04
CA VAL A 322 26.77 4.25 -26.50
C VAL A 322 25.70 3.46 -27.25
N LEU A 323 25.47 2.19 -26.89
CA LEU A 323 24.40 1.37 -27.48
C LEU A 323 23.02 1.92 -27.13
N THR A 324 22.79 2.28 -25.87
CA THR A 324 21.52 2.85 -25.39
C THR A 324 21.17 4.13 -26.17
N GLU A 325 22.11 5.07 -26.25
CA GLU A 325 21.92 6.32 -26.99
C GLU A 325 21.71 6.06 -28.50
N THR A 326 22.47 5.13 -29.08
CA THR A 326 22.30 4.75 -30.49
C THR A 326 20.91 4.16 -30.75
N ASN A 327 20.42 3.30 -29.87
CA ASN A 327 19.09 2.69 -29.99
C ASN A 327 17.96 3.68 -29.73
N ALA A 328 18.15 4.66 -28.85
CA ALA A 328 17.21 5.76 -28.67
C ALA A 328 17.06 6.57 -29.97
N HIS A 329 18.18 6.92 -30.63
CA HIS A 329 18.15 7.59 -31.94
C HIS A 329 17.54 6.72 -33.04
N ARG A 330 17.85 5.42 -33.07
CA ARG A 330 17.24 4.48 -34.04
C ARG A 330 15.72 4.37 -33.84
N GLY A 331 15.26 4.20 -32.60
CA GLY A 331 13.85 4.16 -32.24
C GLY A 331 13.10 5.43 -32.64
N ALA A 332 13.68 6.61 -32.34
CA ALA A 332 13.12 7.90 -32.74
C ALA A 332 13.02 8.11 -34.26
N ASN A 333 13.76 7.33 -35.05
CA ASN A 333 13.73 7.36 -36.52
C ASN A 333 13.06 6.11 -37.13
N GLY A 334 12.36 5.30 -36.32
CA GLY A 334 11.63 4.12 -36.80
C GLY A 334 12.52 2.97 -37.27
N VAL A 335 13.78 2.93 -36.83
CA VAL A 335 14.75 1.88 -37.18
C VAL A 335 14.90 0.91 -36.01
N GLY A 336 14.89 -0.40 -36.31
CA GLY A 336 14.97 -1.45 -35.29
C GLY A 336 16.25 -1.35 -34.43
N ALA A 337 16.13 -1.66 -33.14
CA ALA A 337 17.24 -1.59 -32.20
C ALA A 337 18.38 -2.57 -32.56
N LEU A 338 19.62 -2.15 -32.30
CA LEU A 338 20.82 -2.96 -32.42
C LEU A 338 21.04 -3.76 -31.15
N VAL A 339 21.50 -5.00 -31.31
CA VAL A 339 21.90 -5.87 -30.22
C VAL A 339 23.41 -5.76 -30.01
N TRP A 340 23.87 -5.78 -28.76
CA TRP A 340 25.29 -5.77 -28.49
C TRP A 340 25.98 -7.05 -28.98
N ASN A 341 27.11 -6.90 -29.64
CA ASN A 341 27.93 -8.00 -30.10
C ASN A 341 29.34 -7.89 -29.51
N GLY A 342 29.77 -8.94 -28.82
CA GLY A 342 31.07 -8.99 -28.14
C GLY A 342 32.26 -8.88 -29.09
N THR A 343 32.19 -9.45 -30.29
CA THR A 343 33.27 -9.37 -31.30
C THR A 343 33.44 -7.95 -31.82
N LEU A 344 32.34 -7.27 -32.16
CA LEU A 344 32.34 -5.87 -32.55
C LEU A 344 32.87 -5.00 -31.41
N ALA A 345 32.47 -5.27 -30.16
CA ALA A 345 32.92 -4.51 -28.99
C ALA A 345 34.42 -4.70 -28.71
N SER A 346 34.91 -5.94 -28.73
CA SER A 346 36.35 -6.22 -28.59
C SER A 346 37.15 -5.53 -29.69
N ARG A 347 36.66 -5.53 -30.93
CA ARG A 347 37.31 -4.78 -32.00
C ARG A 347 37.30 -3.28 -31.73
N SER A 348 36.15 -2.72 -31.31
CA SER A 348 36.04 -1.31 -30.95
C SER A 348 37.05 -0.93 -29.87
N CYS A 349 37.23 -1.76 -28.84
CA CYS A 349 38.21 -1.49 -27.78
C CYS A 349 39.65 -1.59 -28.26
N SER A 350 40.00 -2.63 -29.03
CA SER A 350 41.36 -2.74 -29.59
C SER A 350 41.69 -1.56 -30.47
N PHE A 351 40.73 -1.10 -31.29
CA PHE A 351 40.96 0.02 -32.19
C PHE A 351 40.94 1.38 -31.48
N ALA A 352 40.07 1.57 -30.48
CA ALA A 352 40.09 2.77 -29.65
C ALA A 352 41.42 2.89 -28.90
N ALA A 353 41.95 1.79 -28.36
CA ALA A 353 43.27 1.75 -27.73
C ALA A 353 44.39 2.07 -28.72
N GLU A 354 44.30 1.59 -29.96
CA GLU A 354 45.27 1.92 -31.02
C GLU A 354 45.25 3.42 -31.37
N LEU A 355 44.05 4.00 -31.53
CA LEU A 355 43.88 5.45 -31.78
C LEU A 355 44.43 6.27 -30.60
N ALA A 356 44.12 5.86 -29.37
CA ALA A 356 44.59 6.52 -28.15
C ALA A 356 46.12 6.43 -27.98
N ALA A 357 46.73 5.29 -28.33
CA ALA A 357 48.17 5.09 -28.26
C ALA A 357 48.93 5.93 -29.29
N ARG A 358 48.37 6.09 -30.50
CA ARG A 358 48.94 6.98 -31.54
C ARG A 358 48.75 8.45 -31.21
N ASN A 359 47.67 8.79 -30.48
CA ASN A 359 47.33 10.14 -30.07
C ASN A 359 47.37 11.16 -31.22
N GLY A 360 46.74 10.85 -32.35
CA GLY A 360 46.78 11.64 -33.57
C GLY A 360 45.44 11.69 -34.30
N ASP A 361 45.48 11.94 -35.61
CA ASP A 361 44.28 12.05 -36.45
C ASP A 361 43.51 10.72 -36.52
N LEU A 362 42.19 10.82 -36.70
CA LEU A 362 41.31 9.66 -36.87
C LEU A 362 41.54 9.01 -38.24
N TYR A 363 41.51 7.68 -38.26
CA TYR A 363 41.48 6.88 -39.47
C TYR A 363 40.61 5.64 -39.22
N HIS A 364 40.23 4.97 -40.30
CA HIS A 364 39.42 3.76 -40.23
C HIS A 364 40.27 2.49 -40.15
N SER A 365 39.76 1.47 -39.45
CA SER A 365 40.57 0.36 -38.95
C SER A 365 41.01 -0.68 -39.99
N GLY A 366 40.58 -0.56 -41.25
CA GLY A 366 40.89 -1.51 -42.33
C GLY A 366 40.47 -2.96 -42.03
N TRP A 367 39.54 -3.14 -41.08
CA TRP A 367 39.21 -4.46 -40.54
C TRP A 367 38.36 -5.27 -41.51
N SER A 368 38.85 -6.46 -41.89
CA SER A 368 38.04 -7.47 -42.57
C SER A 368 37.16 -8.18 -41.55
N SER A 369 35.99 -7.60 -41.28
CA SER A 369 35.12 -7.99 -40.16
C SER A 369 34.51 -9.39 -40.29
N GLY A 370 34.37 -9.91 -41.50
CA GLY A 370 33.71 -11.20 -41.77
C GLY A 370 32.18 -11.17 -41.61
N PHE A 371 31.60 -10.02 -41.28
CA PHE A 371 30.14 -9.81 -41.29
C PHE A 371 29.65 -9.56 -42.72
N ARG A 372 28.38 -9.88 -43.00
CA ARG A 372 27.81 -9.70 -44.35
C ARG A 372 27.65 -8.22 -44.70
N ALA A 373 27.39 -7.40 -43.69
CA ALA A 373 27.46 -5.94 -43.77
C ALA A 373 28.18 -5.41 -42.53
N TRP A 374 28.99 -4.36 -42.70
CA TRP A 374 29.77 -3.77 -41.61
C TRP A 374 30.00 -2.27 -41.85
N ALA A 375 30.02 -1.50 -40.77
CA ALA A 375 30.42 -0.10 -40.78
C ALA A 375 31.11 0.29 -39.46
N GLU A 376 31.84 1.40 -39.52
CA GLU A 376 32.62 1.97 -38.41
C GLU A 376 32.34 3.47 -38.28
N ASN A 377 32.10 3.91 -37.06
CA ASN A 377 32.12 5.31 -36.65
C ASN A 377 33.28 5.52 -35.69
N VAL A 378 34.04 6.60 -35.88
CA VAL A 378 35.14 7.01 -34.99
C VAL A 378 35.00 8.47 -34.61
N ALA A 379 35.42 8.84 -33.41
CA ALA A 379 35.43 10.22 -32.93
C ALA A 379 36.48 10.42 -31.84
N TYR A 380 36.85 11.66 -31.54
CA TYR A 380 37.57 12.00 -30.31
C TYR A 380 37.05 13.30 -29.70
N GLY A 381 37.40 13.54 -28.43
CA GLY A 381 37.15 14.83 -27.77
C GLY A 381 35.78 14.98 -27.11
N TYR A 382 34.95 13.94 -27.16
CA TYR A 382 33.69 13.87 -26.44
C TYR A 382 33.89 13.19 -25.08
N GLY A 383 33.33 13.76 -24.03
CA GLY A 383 33.48 13.29 -22.64
C GLY A 383 32.41 12.30 -22.18
N SER A 384 31.46 11.91 -23.04
CA SER A 384 30.38 10.99 -22.67
C SER A 384 29.80 10.25 -23.88
N ALA A 385 29.13 9.13 -23.60
CA ALA A 385 28.40 8.34 -24.60
C ALA A 385 27.32 9.15 -25.33
N SER A 386 26.49 9.90 -24.60
CA SER A 386 25.47 10.76 -25.23
C SER A 386 26.10 11.87 -26.07
N GLY A 387 27.19 12.48 -25.58
CA GLY A 387 27.91 13.52 -26.32
C GLY A 387 28.47 13.02 -27.65
N VAL A 388 29.10 11.84 -27.66
CA VAL A 388 29.68 11.29 -28.89
C VAL A 388 28.60 10.81 -29.88
N VAL A 389 27.53 10.18 -29.40
CA VAL A 389 26.45 9.71 -30.27
C VAL A 389 25.71 10.89 -30.90
N ASN A 390 25.46 11.96 -30.15
CA ASN A 390 24.91 13.20 -30.70
C ASN A 390 25.85 13.84 -31.73
N GLY A 391 27.17 13.80 -31.49
CA GLY A 391 28.18 14.21 -32.47
C GLY A 391 28.09 13.42 -33.78
N TRP A 392 27.97 12.09 -33.70
CA TRP A 392 27.76 11.24 -34.88
C TRP A 392 26.42 11.50 -35.59
N MET A 393 25.33 11.72 -34.84
CA MET A 393 24.02 12.02 -35.41
C MET A 393 23.94 13.35 -36.16
N ASN A 394 24.84 14.30 -35.84
CA ASN A 394 24.98 15.59 -36.55
C ASN A 394 25.90 15.51 -37.78
N SER A 395 26.49 14.35 -38.07
CA SER A 395 27.32 14.11 -39.25
C SER A 395 26.58 13.19 -40.21
N SER A 396 26.37 13.62 -41.45
CA SER A 396 25.58 12.85 -42.43
C SER A 396 26.11 11.43 -42.67
N GLY A 397 27.43 11.25 -42.73
CA GLY A 397 28.06 9.93 -42.90
C GLY A 397 27.88 9.02 -41.69
N HIS A 398 28.17 9.50 -40.48
CA HIS A 398 28.04 8.69 -39.27
C HIS A 398 26.57 8.40 -38.92
N ARG A 399 25.68 9.37 -39.14
CA ARG A 399 24.23 9.20 -39.00
C ARG A 399 23.70 8.12 -39.95
N ALA A 400 24.20 8.08 -41.19
CA ALA A 400 23.80 7.04 -42.13
C ALA A 400 24.16 5.63 -41.61
N ASN A 401 25.30 5.45 -40.94
CA ASN A 401 25.64 4.18 -40.30
C ASN A 401 24.70 3.85 -39.14
N ILE A 402 24.43 4.82 -38.26
CA ILE A 402 23.54 4.64 -37.09
C ILE A 402 22.11 4.28 -37.52
N LEU A 403 21.58 4.88 -38.58
CA LEU A 403 20.20 4.69 -39.03
C LEU A 403 20.06 3.64 -40.14
N ASN A 404 21.13 2.94 -40.51
CA ASN A 404 21.04 1.87 -41.49
C ASN A 404 20.32 0.66 -40.88
N GLY A 405 19.12 0.36 -41.40
CA GLY A 405 18.30 -0.77 -40.96
C GLY A 405 18.86 -2.16 -41.29
N THR A 406 19.92 -2.24 -42.10
CA THR A 406 20.60 -3.51 -42.40
C THR A 406 21.35 -4.05 -41.20
N TYR A 407 21.90 -3.16 -40.35
CA TYR A 407 22.66 -3.58 -39.18
C TYR A 407 21.71 -4.04 -38.07
N THR A 408 22.06 -5.17 -37.47
CA THR A 408 21.34 -5.78 -36.34
C THR A 408 22.22 -5.85 -35.09
N MET A 409 23.54 -5.67 -35.25
CA MET A 409 24.51 -5.80 -34.18
C MET A 409 25.40 -4.57 -34.07
N MET A 410 25.86 -4.29 -32.84
CA MET A 410 26.79 -3.20 -32.57
C MET A 410 27.76 -3.53 -31.44
N GLY A 411 28.95 -2.95 -31.50
CA GLY A 411 29.85 -2.86 -30.35
C GLY A 411 30.54 -1.51 -30.31
N ALA A 412 30.77 -0.97 -29.11
CA ALA A 412 31.40 0.35 -28.94
C ALA A 412 32.41 0.34 -27.81
N CYS A 413 33.39 1.21 -27.90
CA CYS A 413 34.39 1.39 -26.86
C CYS A 413 35.10 2.72 -27.00
N SER A 414 35.68 3.18 -25.92
CA SER A 414 36.63 4.29 -25.96
C SER A 414 37.87 4.02 -25.14
N SER A 415 38.92 4.79 -25.45
CA SER A 415 40.19 4.75 -24.74
C SER A 415 40.76 6.16 -24.65
N THR A 416 41.35 6.46 -23.50
CA THR A 416 41.98 7.76 -23.24
C THR A 416 43.46 7.71 -23.58
N SER A 417 43.92 8.66 -24.38
CA SER A 417 45.35 8.83 -24.71
C SER A 417 46.15 9.40 -23.55
N SER A 418 47.48 9.39 -23.69
CA SER A 418 48.39 10.01 -22.72
C SER A 418 48.19 11.53 -22.55
N THR A 419 47.51 12.20 -23.49
CA THR A 419 47.18 13.64 -23.39
C THR A 419 45.80 13.90 -22.78
N GLY A 420 45.10 12.86 -22.31
CA GLY A 420 43.74 12.98 -21.77
C GLY A 420 42.65 13.06 -22.85
N ARG A 421 43.00 13.05 -24.14
CA ARG A 421 42.02 13.00 -25.24
C ARG A 421 41.39 11.60 -25.30
N VAL A 422 40.06 11.54 -25.26
CA VAL A 422 39.26 10.31 -25.38
C VAL A 422 38.97 10.01 -26.84
N TYR A 423 39.24 8.78 -27.28
CA TYR A 423 38.95 8.27 -28.61
C TYR A 423 37.84 7.23 -28.53
N TRP A 424 36.82 7.37 -29.38
CA TRP A 424 35.62 6.54 -29.44
C TRP A 424 35.56 5.77 -30.75
N VAL A 425 35.17 4.51 -30.66
CA VAL A 425 34.93 3.63 -31.80
C VAL A 425 33.58 2.94 -31.61
N GLN A 426 32.76 2.97 -32.65
CA GLN A 426 31.49 2.25 -32.75
C GLN A 426 31.53 1.41 -34.03
N GLN A 427 31.23 0.13 -33.91
CA GLN A 427 31.22 -0.83 -35.00
C GLN A 427 29.83 -1.42 -35.15
N PHE A 428 29.39 -1.61 -36.39
CA PHE A 428 28.10 -2.20 -36.73
C PHE A 428 28.28 -3.50 -37.53
N GLY A 429 27.35 -4.44 -37.41
CA GLY A 429 27.39 -5.71 -38.13
C GLY A 429 26.00 -6.29 -38.41
N ALA A 430 25.93 -7.19 -39.38
CA ALA A 430 24.75 -7.99 -39.73
C ALA A 430 25.14 -9.39 -40.23
#